data_AF-A0A3D0QI43-F1
#
_entry.id   AF-A0A3D0QI43-F1
#
_cell.length_a   1.000
_cell.length_b   1.000
_cell.length_c   1.000
_cell.angle_alpha   90.00
_cell.angle_beta   90.00
_cell.angle_gamma   90.00
#
_symmetry.space_group_name_H-M   'P 1'
#
loop_
_entity.id
_entity.type
_entity.pdbx_description
1 polymer ?
#
loop_
_entity_poly.entity_id
_entity_poly.type
_entity_poly.pdbx_seq_one_letter_code
_entity_poly.pdbx_strand_id
1 'polypeptide(L)'
;MVVGLRAQTAPDLRVISENSTSLVVEFTPKYVHQAVRSSDGKKYTRYGFIGAATESGPAGSPIVSYKPVLVNLPSRQYSLTLVSQDFDDVPNADPAAMPTWLANAGFGLSPAYGAIEVRYATVDRLPRQTIAMTEVGESRGYLLGTLRLYPIQFSLSRNEVRLARRMVVRIDFARPNRGMPASAFIQGQSPVGGSAEPDVTIAKAADDSPLATGDWYRMELKESGIYKIDADFLTKAGISASAIGNINSIRIFGNGGEELPENPLAARPDGLEEVTRLVVDKNGNGTFDTDDFVLFYGKSPRGWKYRPSDRTWNHYINHYTETAVYFLTYGGNGRGRAMAALPSTTLSGGYAPADFKSKLFVENELDNPVKSGRQWLGEVFDITRNVNVYTNALPGHVSTKPTLYQFLFCSRSSSIDTFRVQENSEYIGPPVVMYDIDVSSIVDRRYYV
;
A
#
# COMPACT_ATOMS: atom_id res chain seq x y z
N MET A 1 13.64 20.72 -24.52
CA MET A 1 14.72 19.71 -24.60
C MET A 1 14.53 18.78 -23.41
N VAL A 2 13.83 17.65 -23.59
CA VAL A 2 13.56 16.72 -22.50
C VAL A 2 14.82 15.91 -22.27
N VAL A 3 15.53 16.22 -21.18
CA VAL A 3 16.66 15.41 -20.71
C VAL A 3 16.03 14.13 -20.15
N GLY A 4 15.99 13.08 -20.98
CA GLY A 4 15.54 11.76 -20.57
C GLY A 4 16.44 11.26 -19.44
N LEU A 5 15.86 11.08 -18.26
CA LEU A 5 16.50 10.42 -17.12
C LEU A 5 16.84 8.98 -17.53
N ARG A 6 18.11 8.70 -17.80
CA ARG A 6 18.58 7.35 -18.08
C ARG A 6 18.69 6.58 -16.76
N ALA A 7 17.86 5.57 -16.57
CA ALA A 7 18.04 4.62 -15.48
C ALA A 7 19.31 3.79 -15.73
N GLN A 8 20.20 3.80 -14.74
CA GLN A 8 21.35 2.91 -14.55
C GLN A 8 22.26 2.70 -15.79
N THR A 9 23.37 3.44 -15.85
CA THR A 9 24.50 3.03 -16.70
C THR A 9 25.06 1.71 -16.17
N ALA A 10 24.62 0.59 -16.73
CA ALA A 10 25.21 -0.73 -16.53
C ALA A 10 26.19 -0.99 -17.69
N PRO A 11 27.48 -0.61 -17.58
CA PRO A 11 28.44 -0.73 -18.68
C PRO A 11 28.72 -2.20 -19.08
N ASP A 12 28.27 -3.14 -18.26
CA ASP A 12 28.34 -4.58 -18.44
C ASP A 12 27.10 -5.19 -19.12
N LEU A 13 26.04 -4.40 -19.36
CA LEU A 13 24.79 -4.85 -19.97
C LEU A 13 24.49 -4.06 -21.25
N ARG A 14 24.20 -4.76 -22.35
CA ARG A 14 23.82 -4.18 -23.64
C ARG A 14 22.49 -4.76 -24.11
N VAL A 15 21.51 -3.90 -24.39
CA VAL A 15 20.27 -4.32 -25.06
C VAL A 15 20.56 -4.52 -26.54
N ILE A 16 20.40 -5.75 -27.03
CA ILE A 16 20.56 -6.09 -28.45
C ILE A 16 19.27 -5.70 -29.20
N SER A 17 18.10 -6.06 -28.67
CA SER A 17 16.81 -5.72 -29.25
C SER A 17 15.71 -5.70 -28.18
N GLU A 18 14.73 -4.82 -28.34
CA GLU A 18 13.59 -4.70 -27.44
C GLU A 18 12.33 -4.35 -28.27
N ASN A 19 11.25 -5.09 -28.08
CA ASN A 19 9.94 -4.82 -28.66
C ASN A 19 8.83 -5.42 -27.79
N SER A 20 7.59 -5.39 -28.30
CA SER A 20 6.42 -5.81 -27.53
C SER A 20 6.25 -7.29 -27.26
N THR A 21 7.07 -8.10 -27.92
CA THR A 21 7.00 -9.56 -27.84
C THR A 21 8.33 -10.17 -27.43
N SER A 22 9.41 -9.40 -27.33
CA SER A 22 10.72 -9.92 -26.99
C SER A 22 11.70 -8.87 -26.48
N LEU A 23 12.61 -9.31 -25.62
CA LEU A 23 13.78 -8.57 -25.15
C LEU A 23 15.02 -9.46 -25.29
N VAL A 24 16.07 -8.94 -25.91
CA VAL A 24 17.37 -9.62 -26.01
C VAL A 24 18.44 -8.74 -25.38
N VAL A 25 19.13 -9.31 -24.40
CA VAL A 25 20.20 -8.64 -23.65
C VAL A 25 21.49 -9.42 -23.74
N GLU A 26 22.59 -8.70 -23.80
CA GLU A 26 23.94 -9.21 -23.67
C GLU A 26 24.54 -8.73 -22.36
N PHE A 27 25.16 -9.64 -21.63
CA PHE A 27 25.84 -9.38 -20.38
C PHE A 27 27.30 -9.80 -20.48
N THR A 28 28.20 -8.90 -20.12
CA THR A 28 29.66 -9.08 -20.11
C THR A 28 30.19 -8.79 -18.72
N PRO A 29 30.34 -9.80 -17.85
CA PRO A 29 30.76 -9.60 -16.46
C PRO A 29 32.20 -9.10 -16.35
N LYS A 30 32.44 -8.22 -15.37
CA LYS A 30 33.79 -7.77 -15.00
C LYS A 30 34.20 -8.43 -13.69
N TYR A 31 34.99 -9.49 -13.79
CA TYR A 31 35.35 -10.32 -12.64
C TYR A 31 36.27 -9.62 -11.65
N VAL A 32 36.00 -9.84 -10.36
CA VAL A 32 36.80 -9.39 -9.21
C VAL A 32 36.87 -10.58 -8.24
N HIS A 33 37.99 -11.29 -8.27
CA HIS A 33 38.23 -12.44 -7.40
C HIS A 33 39.04 -12.00 -6.18
N GLN A 34 38.78 -12.62 -5.03
CA GLN A 34 39.49 -12.33 -3.79
C GLN A 34 40.08 -13.62 -3.22
N ALA A 35 41.39 -13.62 -2.97
CA ALA A 35 42.03 -14.69 -2.21
C ALA A 35 41.61 -14.58 -0.73
N VAL A 36 41.08 -15.67 -0.18
CA VAL A 36 40.70 -15.79 1.22
C VAL A 36 41.41 -16.99 1.84
N ARG A 37 41.51 -17.00 3.17
CA ARG A 37 42.13 -18.10 3.92
C ARG A 37 41.17 -18.64 4.95
N SER A 38 41.17 -19.95 5.12
CA SER A 38 40.54 -20.62 6.24
C SER A 38 41.38 -20.49 7.52
N SER A 39 40.78 -20.85 8.65
CA SER A 39 41.43 -20.85 9.97
C SER A 39 42.66 -21.75 10.05
N ASP A 40 42.73 -22.81 9.24
CA ASP A 40 43.88 -23.71 9.10
C ASP A 40 44.95 -23.20 8.11
N GLY A 41 44.76 -22.01 7.53
CA GLY A 41 45.71 -21.36 6.62
C GLY A 41 45.58 -21.77 5.15
N LYS A 42 44.71 -22.73 4.81
CA LYS A 42 44.45 -23.13 3.41
C LYS A 42 43.85 -21.96 2.62
N LYS A 43 44.31 -21.79 1.38
CA LYS A 43 43.86 -20.73 0.48
C LYS A 43 42.62 -21.18 -0.29
N TYR A 44 41.65 -20.29 -0.40
CA TYR A 44 40.49 -20.42 -1.27
C TYR A 44 40.29 -19.13 -2.06
N THR A 45 39.50 -19.20 -3.13
CA THR A 45 39.16 -18.03 -3.95
C THR A 45 37.68 -17.72 -3.85
N ARG A 46 37.35 -16.50 -3.41
CA ARG A 46 35.99 -15.96 -3.53
C ARG A 46 35.81 -15.40 -4.93
N TYR A 47 35.08 -16.11 -5.76
CA TYR A 47 34.74 -15.68 -7.12
C TYR A 47 33.59 -14.66 -7.09
N GLY A 48 33.77 -13.52 -7.75
CA GLY A 48 32.77 -12.46 -7.85
C GLY A 48 33.01 -11.57 -9.07
N PHE A 49 32.12 -10.61 -9.29
CA PHE A 49 32.21 -9.63 -10.37
C PHE A 49 31.53 -8.31 -9.95
N ILE A 50 31.84 -7.23 -10.66
CA ILE A 50 31.30 -5.90 -10.37
C ILE A 50 29.78 -5.90 -10.55
N GLY A 51 29.05 -5.38 -9.54
CA GLY A 51 27.59 -5.32 -9.57
C GLY A 51 26.88 -6.65 -9.32
N ALA A 52 27.60 -7.65 -8.80
CA ALA A 52 27.02 -8.91 -8.36
C ALA A 52 26.23 -8.75 -7.04
N ALA A 53 25.05 -9.38 -7.01
CA ALA A 53 24.39 -9.80 -5.78
C ALA A 53 24.78 -11.26 -5.47
N THR A 54 24.55 -11.70 -4.25
CA THR A 54 24.83 -13.09 -3.82
C THR A 54 23.54 -13.72 -3.30
N GLU A 55 23.28 -14.97 -3.67
CA GLU A 55 22.16 -15.72 -3.08
C GLU A 55 22.40 -15.99 -1.61
N SER A 56 21.32 -15.97 -0.82
CA SER A 56 21.40 -16.39 0.58
C SER A 56 21.65 -17.90 0.66
N GLY A 57 22.50 -18.32 1.59
CA GLY A 57 22.81 -19.73 1.81
C GLY A 57 23.45 -19.95 3.18
N PRO A 58 23.35 -21.18 3.73
CA PRO A 58 24.00 -21.51 5.00
C PRO A 58 25.53 -21.51 4.86
N ALA A 59 26.24 -21.40 5.99
CA ALA A 59 27.70 -21.59 6.01
C ALA A 59 28.08 -22.95 5.38
N GLY A 60 29.18 -22.99 4.63
CA GLY A 60 29.63 -24.19 3.91
C GLY A 60 28.98 -24.41 2.53
N SER A 61 27.91 -23.67 2.19
CA SER A 61 27.31 -23.68 0.85
C SER A 61 28.13 -22.89 -0.18
N PRO A 62 27.97 -23.13 -1.49
CA PRO A 62 28.63 -22.33 -2.53
C PRO A 62 28.22 -20.84 -2.47
N ILE A 63 29.16 -19.94 -2.75
CA ILE A 63 28.87 -18.51 -2.94
C ILE A 63 28.32 -18.30 -4.35
N VAL A 64 27.00 -18.42 -4.51
CA VAL A 64 26.34 -18.21 -5.80
C VAL A 64 26.11 -16.72 -6.03
N SER A 65 26.80 -16.14 -7.01
CA SER A 65 26.70 -14.72 -7.37
C SER A 65 25.94 -14.53 -8.68
N TYR A 66 25.09 -13.50 -8.75
CA TYR A 66 24.27 -13.19 -9.93
C TYR A 66 24.16 -11.69 -10.18
N LYS A 67 23.90 -11.30 -11.42
CA LYS A 67 23.58 -9.94 -11.81
C LYS A 67 22.07 -9.77 -11.76
N PRO A 68 21.51 -8.93 -10.86
CA PRO A 68 20.12 -8.54 -10.94
C PRO A 68 19.95 -7.51 -12.06
N VAL A 69 18.95 -7.73 -12.91
CA VAL A 69 18.50 -6.78 -13.94
C VAL A 69 17.00 -6.61 -13.78
N LEU A 70 16.57 -5.40 -13.44
CA LEU A 70 15.14 -5.08 -13.36
C LEU A 70 14.58 -5.00 -14.78
N VAL A 71 13.46 -5.66 -15.04
CA VAL A 71 12.81 -5.75 -16.34
C VAL A 71 11.32 -5.46 -16.17
N ASN A 72 10.73 -4.63 -17.03
CA ASN A 72 9.27 -4.57 -17.16
C ASN A 72 8.78 -5.66 -18.12
N LEU A 73 7.77 -6.38 -17.68
CA LEU A 73 7.18 -7.48 -18.39
C LEU A 73 5.85 -7.00 -18.96
N PRO A 74 5.70 -6.91 -20.29
CA PRO A 74 4.41 -6.58 -20.90
C PRO A 74 3.30 -7.57 -20.52
N SER A 75 3.68 -8.81 -20.15
CA SER A 75 2.77 -9.89 -19.77
C SER A 75 3.36 -10.75 -18.65
N ARG A 76 2.50 -11.33 -17.80
CA ARG A 76 2.88 -12.39 -16.82
C ARG A 76 3.23 -13.70 -17.51
N GLN A 77 2.83 -13.89 -18.77
CA GLN A 77 3.20 -15.03 -19.58
C GLN A 77 4.45 -14.67 -20.40
N TYR A 78 5.57 -15.28 -20.04
CA TYR A 78 6.86 -15.10 -20.71
C TYR A 78 7.66 -16.39 -20.71
N SER A 79 8.67 -16.48 -21.58
CA SER A 79 9.67 -17.54 -21.58
C SER A 79 11.09 -16.96 -21.59
N LEU A 80 12.04 -17.71 -21.02
CA LEU A 80 13.44 -17.33 -20.91
C LEU A 80 14.32 -18.31 -21.68
N THR A 81 15.24 -17.79 -22.49
CA THR A 81 16.18 -18.59 -23.27
C THR A 81 17.60 -18.02 -23.15
N LEU A 82 18.57 -18.87 -22.79
CA LEU A 82 20.00 -18.55 -22.94
C LEU A 82 20.37 -18.81 -24.40
N VAL A 83 20.52 -17.75 -25.19
CA VAL A 83 20.77 -17.83 -26.64
C VAL A 83 22.20 -18.28 -26.91
N SER A 84 23.17 -17.71 -26.20
CA SER A 84 24.58 -18.09 -26.32
C SER A 84 25.34 -17.74 -25.04
N GLN A 85 26.39 -18.50 -24.75
CA GLN A 85 27.31 -18.21 -23.66
C GLN A 85 28.74 -18.53 -24.09
N ASP A 86 29.61 -17.53 -24.03
CA ASP A 86 31.05 -17.72 -24.17
C ASP A 86 31.64 -17.81 -22.77
N PHE A 87 32.55 -18.75 -22.52
CA PHE A 87 33.08 -19.00 -21.18
C PHE A 87 34.52 -19.51 -21.21
N ASP A 88 35.18 -19.39 -20.06
CA ASP A 88 36.47 -20.01 -19.77
C ASP A 88 36.33 -20.92 -18.54
N ASP A 89 36.96 -22.09 -18.58
CA ASP A 89 37.02 -23.02 -17.45
C ASP A 89 38.36 -22.86 -16.73
N VAL A 90 38.32 -22.54 -15.44
CA VAL A 90 39.48 -22.33 -14.57
C VAL A 90 39.70 -23.57 -13.72
N PRO A 91 40.75 -24.38 -13.96
CA PRO A 91 41.05 -25.56 -13.16
C PRO A 91 41.74 -25.18 -11.84
N ASN A 92 41.74 -26.11 -10.88
CA ASN A 92 42.32 -25.91 -9.54
C ASN A 92 41.79 -24.64 -8.86
N ALA A 93 40.48 -24.43 -8.97
CA ALA A 93 39.85 -23.16 -8.66
C ALA A 93 39.72 -22.89 -7.16
N ASP A 94 39.67 -23.95 -6.34
CA ASP A 94 39.51 -23.91 -4.88
C ASP A 94 38.50 -22.84 -4.42
N PRO A 95 37.23 -22.92 -4.87
CA PRO A 95 36.23 -21.90 -4.54
C PRO A 95 35.92 -21.87 -3.04
N ALA A 96 35.83 -20.67 -2.49
CA ALA A 96 35.44 -20.45 -1.11
C ALA A 96 33.94 -20.72 -0.92
N ALA A 97 33.59 -21.34 0.20
CA ALA A 97 32.22 -21.45 0.66
C ALA A 97 31.72 -20.18 1.35
N MET A 98 30.40 -20.07 1.50
CA MET A 98 29.75 -19.13 2.41
C MET A 98 30.41 -19.23 3.80
N PRO A 99 30.89 -18.11 4.36
CA PRO A 99 31.67 -18.13 5.58
C PRO A 99 30.79 -18.41 6.80
N THR A 100 31.40 -18.94 7.85
CA THR A 100 30.86 -18.86 9.20
C THR A 100 31.22 -17.49 9.78
N TRP A 101 30.24 -16.75 10.28
CA TRP A 101 30.49 -15.47 10.93
C TRP A 101 30.89 -15.70 12.39
N LEU A 102 32.10 -15.27 12.76
CA LEU A 102 32.62 -15.38 14.11
C LEU A 102 32.58 -14.02 14.80
N ALA A 103 32.19 -14.01 16.07
CA ALA A 103 32.24 -12.80 16.89
C ALA A 103 33.70 -12.36 17.08
N ASN A 104 33.95 -11.07 16.90
CA ASN A 104 35.25 -10.46 17.12
C ASN A 104 35.28 -9.76 18.50
N ALA A 105 36.42 -9.87 19.20
CA ALA A 105 36.66 -9.25 20.51
C ALA A 105 36.52 -7.71 20.51
N GLY A 106 36.65 -7.07 19.35
CA GLY A 106 36.52 -5.61 19.18
C GLY A 106 35.13 -5.09 18.82
N PHE A 107 34.06 -5.86 19.02
CA PHE A 107 32.69 -5.62 18.51
C PHE A 107 32.59 -5.77 16.98
N GLY A 108 31.80 -6.74 16.52
CA GLY A 108 31.59 -7.03 15.10
C GLY A 108 31.68 -8.52 14.74
N LEU A 109 31.46 -8.83 13.45
CA LEU A 109 31.54 -10.18 12.90
C LEU A 109 32.67 -10.27 11.87
N SER A 110 33.50 -11.30 11.97
CA SER A 110 34.56 -11.62 11.01
C SER A 110 34.22 -12.92 10.25
N PRO A 111 34.39 -12.97 8.92
CA PRO A 111 34.08 -14.16 8.15
C PRO A 111 35.21 -15.20 8.27
N ALA A 112 34.86 -16.44 8.63
CA ALA A 112 35.73 -17.60 8.55
C ALA A 112 35.36 -18.44 7.32
N TYR A 113 36.21 -18.39 6.29
CA TYR A 113 36.01 -19.11 5.04
C TYR A 113 36.51 -20.56 5.11
N GLY A 114 35.99 -21.41 4.23
CA GLY A 114 36.39 -22.82 4.11
C GLY A 114 36.02 -23.41 2.76
N ALA A 115 36.20 -24.73 2.63
CA ALA A 115 35.78 -25.47 1.44
C ALA A 115 34.26 -25.57 1.35
N ILE A 116 33.75 -25.66 0.12
CA ILE A 116 32.34 -26.00 -0.13
C ILE A 116 32.11 -27.44 0.34
N GLU A 117 31.03 -27.65 1.10
CA GLU A 117 30.73 -28.96 1.68
C GLU A 117 30.48 -30.02 0.61
N VAL A 118 30.98 -31.24 0.86
CA VAL A 118 30.97 -32.37 -0.09
C VAL A 118 29.56 -32.74 -0.57
N ARG A 119 28.51 -32.47 0.22
CA ARG A 119 27.12 -32.72 -0.20
C ARG A 119 26.72 -31.97 -1.48
N TYR A 120 27.38 -30.85 -1.78
CA TYR A 120 27.17 -30.08 -3.01
C TYR A 120 27.92 -30.66 -4.22
N ALA A 121 28.81 -31.64 -4.04
CA ALA A 121 29.60 -32.25 -5.12
C ALA A 121 28.79 -33.24 -5.98
N THR A 122 27.53 -33.51 -5.61
CA THR A 122 26.60 -34.34 -6.36
C THR A 122 26.07 -33.66 -7.63
N VAL A 123 26.26 -32.35 -7.77
CA VAL A 123 25.82 -31.57 -8.92
C VAL A 123 27.03 -31.23 -9.79
N ASP A 124 26.91 -31.51 -11.10
CA ASP A 124 28.01 -31.27 -12.05
C ASP A 124 28.44 -29.80 -12.11
N ARG A 125 27.47 -28.88 -12.18
CA ARG A 125 27.67 -27.42 -12.18
C ARG A 125 26.65 -26.71 -11.29
N LEU A 126 27.14 -25.83 -10.40
CA LEU A 126 26.33 -25.01 -9.50
C LEU A 126 26.54 -23.51 -9.78
N PRO A 127 25.48 -22.69 -9.87
CA PRO A 127 24.08 -23.09 -9.94
C PRO A 127 23.78 -23.83 -11.26
N ARG A 128 22.76 -24.69 -11.23
CA ARG A 128 22.31 -25.44 -12.41
C ARG A 128 21.66 -24.51 -13.45
N GLN A 129 20.93 -23.51 -12.97
CA GLN A 129 20.32 -22.48 -13.80
C GLN A 129 21.30 -21.33 -14.00
N THR A 130 21.49 -20.91 -15.24
CA THR A 130 22.37 -19.77 -15.58
C THR A 130 21.59 -18.47 -15.78
N ILE A 131 20.26 -18.58 -15.91
CA ILE A 131 19.31 -17.46 -16.02
C ILE A 131 18.05 -17.78 -15.23
N ALA A 132 17.43 -16.77 -14.62
CA ALA A 132 16.13 -16.91 -13.97
C ALA A 132 15.36 -15.58 -14.00
N MET A 133 14.02 -15.64 -14.01
CA MET A 133 13.16 -14.49 -13.71
C MET A 133 12.59 -14.70 -12.31
N THR A 134 12.70 -13.69 -11.47
CA THR A 134 12.29 -13.75 -10.06
C THR A 134 11.57 -12.46 -9.67
N GLU A 135 10.91 -12.44 -8.52
CA GLU A 135 10.31 -11.21 -7.97
C GLU A 135 9.35 -10.51 -8.93
N VAL A 136 8.54 -11.31 -9.66
CA VAL A 136 7.57 -10.76 -10.61
C VAL A 136 6.37 -10.21 -9.86
N GLY A 137 6.16 -8.90 -9.92
CA GLY A 137 5.09 -8.21 -9.22
C GLY A 137 4.75 -6.87 -9.85
N GLU A 138 3.62 -6.30 -9.47
CA GLU A 138 3.17 -5.01 -10.01
C GLU A 138 3.59 -3.85 -9.10
N SER A 139 4.06 -2.76 -9.70
CA SER A 139 4.43 -1.53 -9.00
C SER A 139 4.09 -0.32 -9.87
N ARG A 140 3.26 0.60 -9.33
CA ARG A 140 2.84 1.84 -10.01
C ARG A 140 2.29 1.65 -11.43
N GLY A 141 1.52 0.57 -11.64
CA GLY A 141 0.93 0.23 -12.95
C GLY A 141 1.86 -0.53 -13.90
N TYR A 142 3.07 -0.91 -13.47
CA TYR A 142 4.01 -1.72 -14.24
C TYR A 142 4.13 -3.11 -13.65
N LEU A 143 4.25 -4.13 -14.50
CA LEU A 143 4.60 -5.48 -14.08
C LEU A 143 6.13 -5.61 -14.16
N LEU A 144 6.80 -5.63 -13.02
CA LEU A 144 8.25 -5.70 -12.92
C LEU A 144 8.70 -7.12 -12.56
N GLY A 145 9.88 -7.51 -13.01
CA GLY A 145 10.57 -8.72 -12.59
C GLY A 145 12.08 -8.53 -12.56
N THR A 146 12.76 -9.32 -11.75
CA THR A 146 14.22 -9.35 -11.64
C THR A 146 14.78 -10.50 -12.47
N LEU A 147 15.36 -10.19 -13.63
CA LEU A 147 16.18 -11.12 -14.40
C LEU A 147 17.52 -11.33 -13.68
N ARG A 148 17.80 -12.55 -13.26
CA ARG A 148 19.05 -12.96 -12.63
C ARG A 148 19.93 -13.67 -13.66
N LEU A 149 21.16 -13.18 -13.82
CA LEU A 149 22.18 -13.79 -14.69
C LEU A 149 23.30 -14.37 -13.82
N TYR A 150 23.61 -15.65 -13.98
CA TYR A 150 24.63 -16.35 -13.18
C TYR A 150 25.86 -16.64 -14.05
N PRO A 151 26.86 -15.74 -14.09
CA PRO A 151 28.03 -15.90 -14.95
C PRO A 151 29.12 -16.80 -14.37
N ILE A 152 28.95 -17.33 -13.15
CA ILE A 152 29.93 -18.17 -12.46
C ILE A 152 29.26 -19.50 -12.17
N GLN A 153 29.88 -20.61 -12.61
CA GLN A 153 29.44 -21.95 -12.24
C GLN A 153 30.59 -22.78 -11.66
N PHE A 154 30.34 -23.44 -10.53
CA PHE A 154 31.30 -24.28 -9.82
C PHE A 154 31.10 -25.76 -10.16
N SER A 155 32.19 -26.46 -10.44
CA SER A 155 32.22 -27.92 -10.51
C SER A 155 33.18 -28.47 -9.45
N LEU A 156 32.62 -29.03 -8.38
CA LEU A 156 33.41 -29.47 -7.23
C LEU A 156 34.16 -30.78 -7.51
N SER A 157 33.56 -31.69 -8.29
CA SER A 157 34.19 -32.95 -8.68
C SER A 157 35.43 -32.77 -9.56
N ARG A 158 35.46 -31.70 -10.37
CA ARG A 158 36.60 -31.31 -11.20
C ARG A 158 37.53 -30.27 -10.58
N ASN A 159 37.18 -29.73 -9.41
CA ASN A 159 37.80 -28.53 -8.83
C ASN A 159 37.96 -27.40 -9.87
N GLU A 160 36.87 -27.06 -10.56
CA GLU A 160 36.87 -26.15 -11.69
C GLU A 160 35.79 -25.08 -11.53
N VAL A 161 36.07 -23.85 -11.97
CA VAL A 161 35.07 -22.78 -12.08
C VAL A 161 34.95 -22.31 -13.52
N ARG A 162 33.72 -22.30 -14.04
CA ARG A 162 33.36 -21.71 -15.32
C ARG A 162 33.03 -20.24 -15.13
N LEU A 163 33.68 -19.39 -15.91
CA LEU A 163 33.48 -17.96 -15.96
C LEU A 163 32.95 -17.57 -17.34
N ALA A 164 31.69 -17.16 -17.42
CA ALA A 164 31.10 -16.63 -18.64
C ALA A 164 31.77 -15.30 -19.05
N ARG A 165 32.44 -15.26 -20.20
CA ARG A 165 32.90 -14.00 -20.81
C ARG A 165 31.74 -13.18 -21.38
N ARG A 166 30.71 -13.85 -21.87
CA ARG A 166 29.53 -13.23 -22.49
C ARG A 166 28.31 -14.12 -22.34
N MET A 167 27.17 -13.53 -22.03
CA MET A 167 25.87 -14.22 -22.00
C MET A 167 24.86 -13.43 -22.83
N VAL A 168 24.19 -14.10 -23.76
CA VAL A 168 23.05 -13.52 -24.50
C VAL A 168 21.78 -14.21 -24.05
N VAL A 169 20.83 -13.42 -23.56
CA VAL A 169 19.57 -13.91 -23.01
C VAL A 169 18.42 -13.29 -23.77
N ARG A 170 17.46 -14.12 -24.12
CA ARG A 170 16.21 -13.72 -24.76
C ARG A 170 15.05 -13.98 -23.81
N ILE A 171 14.19 -13.00 -23.69
CA ILE A 171 12.87 -13.10 -23.05
C ILE A 171 11.85 -12.95 -24.16
N ASP A 172 10.92 -13.89 -24.28
CA ASP A 172 9.77 -13.77 -25.18
C ASP A 172 8.52 -13.52 -24.34
N PHE A 173 7.71 -12.54 -24.72
CA PHE A 173 6.49 -12.13 -24.05
C PHE A 173 5.26 -12.61 -24.82
N ALA A 174 4.24 -13.06 -24.11
CA ALA A 174 2.90 -13.15 -24.67
C ALA A 174 2.30 -11.75 -24.92
N ARG A 175 1.06 -11.69 -25.40
CA ARG A 175 0.38 -10.40 -25.64
C ARG A 175 0.39 -9.51 -24.39
N PRO A 176 0.64 -8.19 -24.53
CA PRO A 176 0.62 -7.27 -23.40
C PRO A 176 -0.72 -7.28 -22.69
N ASN A 177 -0.70 -7.21 -21.35
CA ASN A 177 -1.91 -6.97 -20.58
C ASN A 177 -2.45 -5.55 -20.86
N ARG A 178 -3.77 -5.37 -20.78
CA ARG A 178 -4.42 -4.07 -21.02
C ARG A 178 -3.87 -3.01 -20.07
N GLY A 179 -3.35 -1.91 -20.62
CA GLY A 179 -2.80 -0.79 -19.85
C GLY A 179 -1.31 -0.91 -19.51
N MET A 180 -0.68 -2.06 -19.77
CA MET A 180 0.77 -2.22 -19.60
C MET A 180 1.53 -1.63 -20.81
N PRO A 181 2.70 -1.01 -20.60
CA PRO A 181 3.56 -0.60 -21.70
C PRO A 181 3.95 -1.80 -22.54
N ALA A 182 4.07 -1.57 -23.84
CA ALA A 182 4.45 -2.62 -24.74
C ALA A 182 5.90 -3.08 -24.54
N SER A 183 6.83 -2.29 -23.98
CA SER A 183 8.27 -2.62 -23.96
C SER A 183 8.87 -2.83 -22.55
N ALA A 184 10.09 -3.38 -22.49
CA ALA A 184 10.75 -3.86 -21.27
C ALA A 184 11.87 -2.92 -20.79
N PHE A 185 11.79 -2.38 -19.57
CA PHE A 185 12.70 -1.33 -19.07
C PHE A 185 14.18 -1.71 -18.98
N ILE A 186 14.93 -1.55 -20.07
CA ILE A 186 16.39 -1.53 -20.01
C ILE A 186 16.97 -0.30 -20.73
N GLN A 187 16.31 0.23 -21.76
CA GLN A 187 16.82 1.41 -22.49
C GLN A 187 16.50 2.78 -21.84
N GLY A 188 15.98 2.81 -20.60
CA GLY A 188 15.86 4.05 -19.83
C GLY A 188 14.79 5.03 -20.32
N GLN A 189 13.81 4.60 -21.11
CA GLN A 189 12.56 5.35 -21.21
C GLN A 189 11.70 4.99 -20.00
N SER A 190 11.83 5.78 -18.93
CA SER A 190 10.77 5.80 -17.93
C SER A 190 9.46 6.14 -18.65
N PRO A 191 8.35 5.43 -18.44
CA PRO A 191 7.06 5.75 -19.07
C PRO A 191 6.39 6.92 -18.39
N VAL A 192 7.18 7.95 -18.08
CA VAL A 192 6.70 9.32 -18.04
C VAL A 192 6.37 9.76 -19.49
N GLY A 193 5.52 8.97 -20.15
CA GLY A 193 4.50 9.47 -21.07
C GLY A 193 3.25 9.91 -20.32
N GLY A 194 3.26 9.88 -18.97
CA GLY A 194 2.48 10.85 -18.22
C GLY A 194 3.01 12.22 -18.61
N SER A 195 2.25 12.97 -19.40
CA SER A 195 2.42 14.42 -19.55
C SER A 195 2.84 14.99 -18.20
N ALA A 196 3.93 15.76 -18.17
CA ALA A 196 4.25 16.57 -17.01
C ALA A 196 2.93 17.22 -16.58
N GLU A 197 2.42 16.85 -15.40
CA GLU A 197 1.25 17.48 -14.83
C GLU A 197 1.51 18.97 -14.93
N PRO A 198 0.58 19.76 -15.51
CA PRO A 198 0.80 21.17 -15.73
C PRO A 198 1.24 21.81 -14.41
N ASP A 199 2.10 22.83 -14.48
CA ASP A 199 2.53 23.58 -13.31
C ASP A 199 1.28 24.22 -12.67
N VAL A 200 0.70 23.54 -11.69
CA VAL A 200 -0.55 23.97 -11.07
C VAL A 200 -0.21 25.07 -10.08
N THR A 201 -0.60 26.28 -10.41
CA THR A 201 -0.65 27.37 -9.42
C THR A 201 -1.82 27.10 -8.49
N ILE A 202 -1.54 26.54 -7.30
CA ILE A 202 -2.54 26.40 -6.25
C ILE A 202 -2.86 27.80 -5.73
N ALA A 203 -4.14 28.18 -5.77
CA ALA A 203 -4.59 29.45 -5.19
C ALA A 203 -4.22 29.49 -3.70
N LYS A 204 -3.67 30.62 -3.25
CA LYS A 204 -3.40 30.86 -1.83
C LYS A 204 -4.73 30.85 -1.06
N ALA A 205 -4.76 30.18 0.10
CA ALA A 205 -5.93 30.20 0.98
C ALA A 205 -6.36 31.64 1.32
N ALA A 206 -7.66 31.82 1.57
CA ALA A 206 -8.24 33.13 1.88
C ALA A 206 -7.53 33.81 3.06
N ASP A 207 -7.30 35.13 2.97
CA ASP A 207 -6.59 35.90 4.01
C ASP A 207 -7.44 36.09 5.30
N ASP A 208 -8.76 35.83 5.25
CA ASP A 208 -9.70 36.00 6.37
C ASP A 208 -10.10 34.66 7.02
N SER A 209 -9.27 34.19 7.97
CA SER A 209 -9.62 33.02 8.79
C SER A 209 -10.69 33.39 9.83
N PRO A 210 -11.78 32.61 9.98
CA PRO A 210 -12.74 32.81 11.07
C PRO A 210 -12.06 32.83 12.45
N LEU A 211 -10.98 32.05 12.61
CA LEU A 211 -10.25 31.91 13.87
C LEU A 211 -9.39 33.13 14.24
N ALA A 212 -9.29 34.14 13.36
CA ALA A 212 -8.43 35.30 13.58
C ALA A 212 -8.85 36.16 14.78
N THR A 213 -10.12 36.10 15.17
CA THR A 213 -10.69 36.89 16.27
C THR A 213 -11.72 36.10 17.07
N GLY A 214 -11.90 36.46 18.34
CA GLY A 214 -12.89 35.86 19.23
C GLY A 214 -12.35 34.68 20.04
N ASP A 215 -13.17 34.19 20.95
CA ASP A 215 -12.86 33.04 21.79
C ASP A 215 -13.35 31.75 21.13
N TRP A 216 -12.44 30.78 20.98
CA TRP A 216 -12.68 29.56 20.25
C TRP A 216 -12.48 28.32 21.12
N TYR A 217 -13.47 27.43 21.11
CA TYR A 217 -13.48 26.21 21.91
C TYR A 217 -13.44 25.00 20.98
N ARG A 218 -12.41 24.18 21.13
CA ARG A 218 -12.19 23.00 20.29
C ARG A 218 -13.00 21.81 20.79
N MET A 219 -13.71 21.14 19.88
CA MET A 219 -14.50 19.95 20.11
C MET A 219 -13.96 18.82 19.23
N GLU A 220 -13.69 17.66 19.83
CA GLU A 220 -13.30 16.45 19.10
C GLU A 220 -14.46 15.46 19.03
N LEU A 221 -14.75 14.98 17.82
CA LEU A 221 -15.84 14.08 17.53
C LEU A 221 -15.28 12.76 17.00
N LYS A 222 -15.72 11.64 17.58
CA LYS A 222 -15.33 10.29 17.14
C LYS A 222 -16.36 9.64 16.23
N GLU A 223 -17.63 9.97 16.42
CA GLU A 223 -18.75 9.35 15.70
C GLU A 223 -19.57 10.39 14.94
N SER A 224 -20.16 9.99 13.82
CA SER A 224 -21.08 10.85 13.09
C SER A 224 -22.44 10.84 13.80
N GLY A 225 -23.04 12.00 14.02
CA GLY A 225 -24.31 12.07 14.75
C GLY A 225 -24.82 13.48 15.00
N ILE A 226 -25.99 13.54 15.65
CA ILE A 226 -26.53 14.80 16.18
C ILE A 226 -25.93 15.03 17.57
N TYR A 227 -25.22 16.14 17.71
CA TYR A 227 -24.60 16.58 18.95
C TYR A 227 -25.41 17.69 19.59
N LYS A 228 -25.47 17.68 20.92
CA LYS A 228 -26.19 18.66 21.74
C LYS A 228 -25.19 19.50 22.55
N ILE A 229 -25.34 20.81 22.44
CA ILE A 229 -24.65 21.81 23.27
C ILE A 229 -25.72 22.39 24.19
N ASP A 230 -25.74 21.93 25.44
CA ASP A 230 -26.62 22.40 26.52
C ASP A 230 -25.82 23.16 27.60
N ALA A 231 -26.53 23.67 28.60
CA ALA A 231 -25.92 24.41 29.72
C ALA A 231 -24.83 23.59 30.45
N ASP A 232 -25.03 22.27 30.60
CA ASP A 232 -24.07 21.36 31.23
C ASP A 232 -22.78 21.24 30.43
N PHE A 233 -22.89 21.10 29.10
CA PHE A 233 -21.74 21.09 28.20
C PHE A 233 -20.93 22.38 28.31
N LEU A 234 -21.60 23.53 28.26
CA LEU A 234 -20.96 24.84 28.32
C LEU A 234 -20.25 25.07 29.66
N THR A 235 -20.91 24.71 30.76
CA THR A 235 -20.34 24.81 32.10
C THR A 235 -19.08 23.95 32.23
N LYS A 236 -19.09 22.72 31.72
CA LYS A 236 -17.90 21.84 31.69
C LYS A 236 -16.77 22.40 30.82
N ALA A 237 -17.12 23.16 29.78
CA ALA A 237 -16.16 23.87 28.93
C ALA A 237 -15.66 25.20 29.55
N GLY A 238 -16.12 25.57 30.75
CA GLY A 238 -15.77 26.84 31.40
C GLY A 238 -16.46 28.07 30.81
N ILE A 239 -17.54 27.88 30.05
CA ILE A 239 -18.35 28.94 29.44
C ILE A 239 -19.57 29.17 30.32
N SER A 240 -19.74 30.37 30.87
CA SER A 240 -20.97 30.70 31.59
C SER A 240 -22.10 31.02 30.60
N ALA A 241 -23.33 30.57 30.87
CA ALA A 241 -24.49 30.91 30.06
C ALA A 241 -24.68 32.43 29.91
N SER A 242 -24.37 33.18 30.97
CA SER A 242 -24.36 34.65 30.96
C SER A 242 -23.35 35.26 29.98
N ALA A 243 -22.23 34.60 29.70
CA ALA A 243 -21.22 35.08 28.74
C ALA A 243 -21.69 34.91 27.29
N ILE A 244 -22.57 33.95 27.02
CA ILE A 244 -23.18 33.76 25.69
C ILE A 244 -24.17 34.90 25.42
N GLY A 245 -24.99 35.25 26.42
CA GLY A 245 -25.98 36.32 26.34
C GLY A 245 -27.12 35.98 25.38
N ASN A 246 -26.86 35.94 24.08
CA ASN A 246 -27.83 35.61 23.03
C ASN A 246 -27.57 34.19 22.48
N ILE A 247 -28.51 33.27 22.65
CA ILE A 247 -28.38 31.88 22.15
C ILE A 247 -28.20 31.80 20.62
N ASN A 248 -28.71 32.79 19.88
CA ASN A 248 -28.54 32.85 18.42
C ASN A 248 -27.11 33.25 18.00
N SER A 249 -26.27 33.71 18.93
CA SER A 249 -24.87 34.06 18.67
C SER A 249 -23.93 32.85 18.65
N ILE A 250 -24.37 31.68 19.14
CA ILE A 250 -23.58 30.45 19.10
C ILE A 250 -23.26 30.12 17.64
N ARG A 251 -22.01 29.80 17.31
CA ARG A 251 -21.59 29.41 15.97
C ARG A 251 -20.72 28.17 16.08
N ILE A 252 -20.88 27.28 15.12
CA ILE A 252 -20.17 26.02 15.08
C ILE A 252 -19.48 25.94 13.74
N PHE A 253 -18.21 25.58 13.75
CA PHE A 253 -17.37 25.56 12.58
C PHE A 253 -16.65 24.22 12.45
N GLY A 254 -16.49 23.71 11.24
CA GLY A 254 -15.86 22.42 11.00
C GLY A 254 -16.05 21.94 9.57
N ASN A 255 -15.09 21.16 9.09
CA ASN A 255 -15.08 20.64 7.72
C ASN A 255 -15.40 19.13 7.66
N GLY A 256 -15.81 18.53 8.78
CA GLY A 256 -15.97 17.08 8.91
C GLY A 256 -14.66 16.37 9.27
N GLY A 257 -14.66 15.04 9.10
CA GLY A 257 -13.47 14.20 9.28
C GLY A 257 -13.02 13.50 8.00
N GLU A 258 -13.65 13.75 6.85
CA GLU A 258 -13.21 13.18 5.57
C GLU A 258 -11.79 13.66 5.23
N GLU A 259 -11.01 12.80 4.57
CA GLU A 259 -9.66 13.15 4.13
C GLU A 259 -9.68 14.26 3.09
N LEU A 260 -8.62 15.07 3.09
CA LEU A 260 -8.40 15.99 1.99
C LEU A 260 -8.12 15.21 0.70
N PRO A 261 -8.63 15.68 -0.45
CA PRO A 261 -8.34 15.05 -1.72
C PRO A 261 -6.84 15.04 -2.01
N GLU A 262 -6.32 13.90 -2.49
CA GLU A 262 -4.93 13.79 -2.95
C GLU A 262 -4.67 14.60 -4.20
N ASN A 263 -5.68 14.73 -5.07
CA ASN A 263 -5.58 15.56 -6.25
C ASN A 263 -5.51 17.04 -5.83
N PRO A 264 -4.40 17.75 -6.11
CA PRO A 264 -4.24 19.15 -5.73
C PRO A 264 -5.28 20.07 -6.38
N LEU A 265 -5.92 19.65 -7.47
CA LEU A 265 -6.97 20.37 -8.19
C LEU A 265 -8.39 20.01 -7.74
N ALA A 266 -8.57 18.94 -6.95
CA ALA A 266 -9.89 18.58 -6.48
C ALA A 266 -10.42 19.61 -5.47
N ALA A 267 -11.70 19.94 -5.63
CA ALA A 267 -12.39 20.90 -4.78
C ALA A 267 -12.28 20.50 -3.31
N ARG A 268 -11.97 21.50 -2.47
CA ARG A 268 -11.90 21.39 -1.01
C ARG A 268 -12.33 22.73 -0.42
N PRO A 269 -12.76 22.76 0.85
CA PRO A 269 -13.01 24.03 1.52
C PRO A 269 -11.75 24.90 1.55
N ASP A 270 -11.88 26.19 1.23
CA ASP A 270 -10.77 27.16 1.29
C ASP A 270 -10.32 27.46 2.73
N GLY A 271 -11.18 27.14 3.69
CA GLY A 271 -10.96 27.37 5.11
C GLY A 271 -11.99 26.62 5.95
N LEU A 272 -12.18 27.09 7.18
CA LEU A 272 -13.11 26.50 8.12
C LEU A 272 -14.55 26.96 7.83
N GLU A 273 -15.47 26.03 7.57
CA GLU A 273 -16.87 26.35 7.23
C GLU A 273 -17.79 26.40 8.45
N GLU A 274 -18.80 27.27 8.40
CA GLU A 274 -19.83 27.34 9.44
C GLU A 274 -20.91 26.25 9.23
N VAL A 275 -21.08 25.43 10.25
CA VAL A 275 -22.03 24.32 10.35
C VAL A 275 -23.41 24.85 10.73
N THR A 276 -24.44 24.39 10.03
CA THR A 276 -25.83 24.71 10.37
C THR A 276 -26.21 24.10 11.71
N ARG A 277 -26.88 24.89 12.56
CA ARG A 277 -27.40 24.42 13.84
C ARG A 277 -28.91 24.64 13.97
N LEU A 278 -29.55 23.84 14.81
CA LEU A 278 -30.89 24.09 15.33
C LEU A 278 -30.76 24.70 16.72
N VAL A 279 -31.39 25.84 16.94
CA VAL A 279 -31.51 26.46 18.26
C VAL A 279 -32.85 26.07 18.85
N VAL A 280 -32.83 25.55 20.07
CA VAL A 280 -34.03 25.27 20.86
C VAL A 280 -34.01 26.20 22.06
N ASP A 281 -34.76 27.29 21.92
CA ASP A 281 -35.06 28.27 22.96
C ASP A 281 -36.47 27.95 23.50
N LYS A 282 -36.55 27.51 24.75
CA LYS A 282 -37.76 26.97 25.36
C LYS A 282 -38.76 28.05 25.76
N ASN A 283 -38.27 29.21 26.17
CA ASN A 283 -39.11 30.32 26.63
C ASN A 283 -39.24 31.44 25.59
N GLY A 284 -38.45 31.39 24.51
CA GLY A 284 -38.49 32.32 23.39
C GLY A 284 -37.88 33.69 23.68
N ASN A 285 -37.08 33.82 24.74
CA ASN A 285 -36.54 35.12 25.18
C ASN A 285 -35.22 35.50 24.46
N GLY A 286 -34.67 34.61 23.62
CA GLY A 286 -33.42 34.81 22.89
C GLY A 286 -32.15 34.77 23.75
N THR A 287 -32.27 34.53 25.05
CA THR A 287 -31.18 34.32 26.01
C THR A 287 -30.82 32.84 26.06
N PHE A 288 -29.61 32.49 26.52
CA PHE A 288 -29.28 31.08 26.78
C PHE A 288 -29.64 30.74 28.23
N ASP A 289 -30.74 30.03 28.44
CA ASP A 289 -31.18 29.56 29.75
C ASP A 289 -30.87 28.06 29.96
N THR A 290 -31.13 27.56 31.17
CA THR A 290 -30.78 26.20 31.60
C THR A 290 -31.40 25.09 30.74
N ASP A 291 -32.63 25.28 30.27
CA ASP A 291 -33.39 24.28 29.50
C ASP A 291 -33.18 24.41 27.97
N ASP A 292 -32.39 25.39 27.55
CA ASP A 292 -32.10 25.67 26.15
C ASP A 292 -30.91 24.87 25.67
N PHE A 293 -30.88 24.62 24.35
CA PHE A 293 -29.76 23.92 23.74
C PHE A 293 -29.65 24.18 22.25
N VAL A 294 -28.48 23.86 21.73
CA VAL A 294 -28.17 23.86 20.31
C VAL A 294 -27.91 22.45 19.84
N LEU A 295 -28.49 22.06 18.70
CA LEU A 295 -28.19 20.82 18.01
C LEU A 295 -27.44 21.06 16.71
N PHE A 296 -26.47 20.23 16.40
CA PHE A 296 -25.80 20.22 15.09
C PHE A 296 -25.43 18.80 14.67
N TYR A 297 -25.29 18.57 13.37
CA TYR A 297 -24.79 17.30 12.86
C TYR A 297 -23.27 17.36 12.67
N GLY A 298 -22.56 16.51 13.38
CA GLY A 298 -21.12 16.33 13.24
C GLY A 298 -20.81 15.07 12.44
N LYS A 299 -19.90 15.18 11.48
CA LYS A 299 -19.29 14.06 10.73
C LYS A 299 -17.97 13.62 11.39
N SER A 300 -17.81 12.32 11.58
CA SER A 300 -16.58 11.65 12.05
C SER A 300 -15.56 11.43 10.93
N PRO A 301 -14.33 10.99 11.26
CA PRO A 301 -13.33 10.59 10.27
C PRO A 301 -13.58 9.25 9.60
N ARG A 302 -14.57 8.51 10.07
CA ARG A 302 -15.02 7.23 9.50
C ARG A 302 -16.51 7.29 9.24
N GLY A 303 -16.98 6.68 8.16
CA GLY A 303 -18.40 6.64 7.87
C GLY A 303 -18.75 6.18 6.47
N TRP A 304 -20.00 6.43 6.07
CA TRP A 304 -20.53 5.99 4.79
C TRP A 304 -20.82 7.16 3.85
N LYS A 305 -20.34 7.07 2.61
CA LYS A 305 -20.61 8.02 1.54
C LYS A 305 -21.47 7.36 0.47
N TYR A 306 -22.63 7.95 0.19
CA TYR A 306 -23.48 7.51 -0.91
C TYR A 306 -22.88 7.95 -2.23
N ARG A 307 -22.82 7.05 -3.21
CA ARG A 307 -22.43 7.34 -4.58
C ARG A 307 -23.68 7.26 -5.47
N PRO A 308 -24.24 8.40 -5.89
CA PRO A 308 -25.47 8.40 -6.69
C PRO A 308 -25.31 7.75 -8.07
N SER A 309 -24.11 7.83 -8.66
CA SER A 309 -23.80 7.31 -10.00
C SER A 309 -23.96 5.79 -10.11
N ASP A 310 -23.55 5.06 -9.08
CA ASP A 310 -23.62 3.60 -9.01
C ASP A 310 -24.73 3.10 -8.06
N ARG A 311 -25.42 4.02 -7.37
CA ARG A 311 -26.43 3.74 -6.33
C ARG A 311 -25.88 2.87 -5.20
N THR A 312 -24.59 3.00 -4.90
CA THR A 312 -23.92 2.24 -3.85
C THR A 312 -23.50 3.11 -2.67
N TRP A 313 -23.08 2.46 -1.60
CA TRP A 313 -22.49 3.10 -0.43
C TRP A 313 -21.05 2.64 -0.32
N ASN A 314 -20.15 3.57 -0.04
CA ASN A 314 -18.76 3.26 0.26
C ASN A 314 -18.41 3.73 1.65
N HIS A 315 -17.80 2.83 2.43
CA HIS A 315 -17.20 3.22 3.68
C HIS A 315 -15.90 3.99 3.42
N TYR A 316 -15.64 5.02 4.21
CA TYR A 316 -14.37 5.74 4.23
C TYR A 316 -13.78 5.69 5.63
N ILE A 317 -12.44 5.69 5.67
CA ILE A 317 -11.63 5.88 6.87
C ILE A 317 -10.64 7.00 6.56
N ASN A 318 -10.41 7.87 7.53
CA ASN A 318 -9.32 8.82 7.49
C ASN A 318 -8.04 8.17 8.02
N HIS A 319 -7.01 8.07 7.18
CA HIS A 319 -5.74 7.44 7.49
C HIS A 319 -4.82 8.31 8.36
N TYR A 320 -5.22 9.55 8.66
CA TYR A 320 -4.39 10.55 9.34
C TYR A 320 -4.96 11.02 10.69
N THR A 321 -6.20 10.67 11.02
CA THR A 321 -6.82 11.04 12.30
C THR A 321 -7.96 10.10 12.70
N GLU A 322 -8.11 9.92 14.01
CA GLU A 322 -9.23 9.19 14.64
C GLU A 322 -10.31 10.14 15.21
N THR A 323 -10.08 11.46 15.15
CA THR A 323 -11.05 12.47 15.59
C THR A 323 -11.27 13.55 14.53
N ALA A 324 -12.53 13.97 14.40
CA ALA A 324 -12.91 15.14 13.61
C ALA A 324 -12.97 16.36 14.53
N VAL A 325 -12.43 17.49 14.09
CA VAL A 325 -12.33 18.70 14.92
C VAL A 325 -13.36 19.72 14.48
N TYR A 326 -14.15 20.18 15.45
CA TYR A 326 -15.11 21.27 15.32
C TYR A 326 -14.75 22.37 16.31
N PHE A 327 -15.18 23.59 16.01
CA PHE A 327 -14.92 24.75 16.85
C PHE A 327 -16.22 25.45 17.18
N LEU A 328 -16.37 25.80 18.45
CA LEU A 328 -17.47 26.58 19.00
C LEU A 328 -16.97 28.01 19.27
N THR A 329 -17.75 29.01 18.88
CA THR A 329 -17.59 30.41 19.30
C THR A 329 -18.98 30.99 19.58
N TYR A 330 -19.04 32.11 20.29
CA TYR A 330 -20.29 32.83 20.58
C TYR A 330 -20.04 34.33 20.70
N GLY A 331 -21.12 35.12 20.81
CA GLY A 331 -21.05 36.58 20.98
C GLY A 331 -20.74 37.38 19.71
N GLY A 332 -20.43 38.66 19.90
CA GLY A 332 -20.20 39.63 18.81
C GLY A 332 -21.45 39.94 17.98
N ASN A 333 -21.24 40.48 16.77
CA ASN A 333 -22.33 40.80 15.82
C ASN A 333 -22.72 39.61 14.92
N GLY A 334 -22.14 38.42 15.14
CA GLY A 334 -22.37 37.25 14.31
C GLY A 334 -23.63 36.48 14.74
N ARG A 335 -24.65 36.44 13.88
CA ARG A 335 -25.75 35.47 14.01
C ARG A 335 -25.30 34.17 13.35
N GLY A 336 -25.28 33.08 14.09
CA GLY A 336 -24.80 31.85 13.47
C GLY A 336 -25.78 31.23 12.47
N ARG A 337 -25.26 30.33 11.64
CA ARG A 337 -25.99 29.67 10.56
C ARG A 337 -27.12 28.76 11.05
N ALA A 338 -28.36 29.17 10.80
CA ALA A 338 -29.55 28.37 11.12
C ALA A 338 -29.73 27.22 10.13
N MET A 339 -30.23 26.09 10.62
CA MET A 339 -30.72 25.00 9.80
C MET A 339 -31.96 25.45 9.02
N ALA A 340 -32.01 25.14 7.72
CA ALA A 340 -33.18 25.44 6.90
C ALA A 340 -34.36 24.54 7.32
N ALA A 341 -35.54 25.14 7.48
CA ALA A 341 -36.76 24.37 7.68
C ALA A 341 -37.13 23.67 6.37
N LEU A 342 -37.28 22.35 6.42
CA LEU A 342 -37.87 21.58 5.34
C LEU A 342 -39.33 21.30 5.68
N PRO A 343 -40.28 21.53 4.75
CA PRO A 343 -41.67 21.16 4.97
C PRO A 343 -41.79 19.68 5.32
N SER A 344 -42.42 19.36 6.44
CA SER A 344 -42.79 17.97 6.75
C SER A 344 -43.95 17.54 5.85
N THR A 345 -44.03 16.24 5.56
CA THR A 345 -45.17 15.67 4.83
C THR A 345 -46.46 15.94 5.59
N THR A 346 -47.54 16.31 4.89
CA THR A 346 -48.87 16.52 5.50
C THR A 346 -49.64 15.21 5.74
N LEU A 347 -49.03 14.05 5.47
CA LEU A 347 -49.63 12.75 5.71
C LEU A 347 -49.76 12.50 7.21
N SER A 348 -50.98 12.25 7.68
CA SER A 348 -51.21 11.82 9.05
C SER A 348 -50.63 10.41 9.23
N GLY A 349 -49.92 10.17 10.34
CA GLY A 349 -49.41 8.85 10.70
C GLY A 349 -47.94 8.56 10.37
N GLY A 350 -47.23 9.41 9.61
CA GLY A 350 -45.82 9.19 9.25
C GLY A 350 -45.58 7.93 8.39
N TYR A 351 -44.69 8.00 7.40
CA TYR A 351 -44.31 6.79 6.67
C TYR A 351 -43.34 5.97 7.52
N ALA A 352 -43.78 4.80 7.99
CA ALA A 352 -42.93 3.81 8.64
C ALA A 352 -42.60 2.69 7.63
N PRO A 353 -41.39 2.67 7.03
CA PRO A 353 -41.02 1.59 6.13
C PRO A 353 -40.97 0.26 6.88
N ALA A 354 -41.46 -0.81 6.26
CA ALA A 354 -41.44 -2.16 6.84
C ALA A 354 -40.00 -2.69 7.03
N ASP A 355 -39.08 -2.25 6.17
CA ASP A 355 -37.66 -2.56 6.24
C ASP A 355 -36.83 -1.42 5.63
N PHE A 356 -35.55 -1.35 5.99
CA PHE A 356 -34.60 -0.39 5.42
C PHE A 356 -33.22 -1.02 5.27
N LYS A 357 -32.39 -0.43 4.41
CA LYS A 357 -31.01 -0.89 4.20
C LYS A 357 -30.12 -0.47 5.36
N SER A 358 -29.75 -1.42 6.21
CA SER A 358 -28.70 -1.25 7.21
C SER A 358 -27.31 -1.54 6.62
N LYS A 359 -26.26 -1.07 7.31
CA LYS A 359 -24.87 -1.18 6.85
C LYS A 359 -23.97 -1.49 8.05
N LEU A 360 -22.97 -2.34 7.82
CA LEU A 360 -21.95 -2.72 8.80
C LEU A 360 -20.60 -2.72 8.09
N PHE A 361 -19.57 -2.27 8.80
CA PHE A 361 -18.20 -2.25 8.29
C PHE A 361 -17.26 -2.72 9.40
N VAL A 362 -16.27 -3.54 9.03
CA VAL A 362 -15.26 -4.06 9.94
C VAL A 362 -13.90 -3.94 9.25
N GLU A 363 -13.00 -3.17 9.86
CA GLU A 363 -11.58 -3.04 9.53
C GLU A 363 -10.88 -2.47 10.76
N ASN A 364 -9.77 -3.09 11.17
CA ASN A 364 -9.06 -2.80 12.42
C ASN A 364 -7.66 -2.21 12.18
N GLU A 365 -7.23 -2.05 10.93
CA GLU A 365 -5.94 -1.48 10.52
C GLU A 365 -4.73 -2.14 11.24
N LEU A 366 -4.68 -3.47 11.24
CA LEU A 366 -3.69 -4.25 12.01
C LEU A 366 -2.37 -4.47 11.27
N ASP A 367 -2.41 -4.72 9.96
CA ASP A 367 -1.21 -5.00 9.16
C ASP A 367 -1.13 -4.15 7.88
N ASN A 368 0.05 -3.58 7.66
CA ASN A 368 0.46 -3.05 6.37
C ASN A 368 1.41 -4.07 5.71
N PRO A 369 0.98 -4.80 4.66
CA PRO A 369 1.71 -5.96 4.14
C PRO A 369 3.04 -5.61 3.45
N VAL A 370 3.17 -4.37 2.98
CA VAL A 370 4.38 -3.83 2.32
C VAL A 370 5.18 -2.89 3.23
N LYS A 371 4.71 -2.67 4.46
CA LYS A 371 5.29 -1.73 5.44
C LYS A 371 5.50 -0.33 4.84
N SER A 372 4.59 0.09 3.96
CA SER A 372 4.63 1.36 3.22
C SER A 372 3.23 1.73 2.71
N GLY A 373 3.01 3.02 2.43
CA GLY A 373 1.71 3.50 1.94
C GLY A 373 0.62 3.53 3.01
N ARG A 374 -0.64 3.64 2.57
CA ARG A 374 -1.82 3.83 3.43
C ARG A 374 -2.74 2.63 3.53
N GLN A 375 -2.46 1.55 2.80
CA GLN A 375 -3.29 0.36 2.95
C GLN A 375 -2.92 -0.37 4.22
N TRP A 376 -3.88 -0.35 5.14
CA TRP A 376 -3.91 -1.25 6.28
C TRP A 376 -5.03 -2.26 6.08
N LEU A 377 -4.82 -3.46 6.59
CA LEU A 377 -5.73 -4.58 6.53
C LEU A 377 -5.91 -5.15 7.93
N GLY A 378 -6.99 -5.89 8.10
CA GLY A 378 -7.27 -6.60 9.34
C GLY A 378 -6.41 -7.85 9.52
N GLU A 379 -7.08 -8.97 9.76
CA GLU A 379 -6.45 -10.21 10.20
C GLU A 379 -5.45 -10.79 9.18
N VAL A 380 -4.30 -11.22 9.69
CA VAL A 380 -3.28 -11.95 8.93
C VAL A 380 -3.60 -13.44 8.98
N PHE A 381 -3.55 -14.09 7.82
CA PHE A 381 -3.72 -15.53 7.67
C PHE A 381 -2.39 -16.19 7.32
N ASP A 382 -2.06 -17.28 8.01
CA ASP A 382 -0.86 -18.09 7.75
C ASP A 382 -1.15 -19.59 7.96
N ILE A 383 -0.10 -20.42 7.91
CA ILE A 383 -0.23 -21.88 8.05
C ILE A 383 -0.76 -22.33 9.43
N THR A 384 -0.67 -21.47 10.45
CA THR A 384 -1.16 -21.71 11.82
C THR A 384 -2.50 -21.04 12.09
N ARG A 385 -2.77 -19.89 11.46
CA ARG A 385 -4.02 -19.12 11.56
C ARG A 385 -4.66 -19.02 10.18
N ASN A 386 -5.40 -20.05 9.77
CA ASN A 386 -6.01 -20.14 8.45
C ASN A 386 -7.53 -19.85 8.43
N VAL A 387 -8.13 -19.50 9.57
CA VAL A 387 -9.55 -19.17 9.72
C VAL A 387 -9.72 -18.02 10.70
N ASN A 388 -10.67 -17.12 10.42
CA ASN A 388 -11.14 -16.10 11.34
C ASN A 388 -12.67 -16.02 11.33
N VAL A 389 -13.28 -15.77 12.48
CA VAL A 389 -14.74 -15.71 12.65
C VAL A 389 -15.12 -14.30 13.09
N TYR A 390 -16.08 -13.70 12.40
CA TYR A 390 -16.64 -12.40 12.74
C TYR A 390 -18.05 -12.57 13.32
N THR A 391 -18.28 -12.06 14.54
CA THR A 391 -19.60 -12.06 15.18
C THR A 391 -20.05 -10.62 15.36
N ASN A 392 -20.84 -10.14 14.40
CA ASN A 392 -21.29 -8.75 14.39
C ASN A 392 -22.80 -8.66 14.55
N ALA A 393 -23.25 -7.66 15.32
CA ALA A 393 -24.67 -7.36 15.42
C ALA A 393 -25.11 -6.48 14.24
N LEU A 394 -26.18 -6.89 13.56
CA LEU A 394 -26.92 -6.05 12.61
C LEU A 394 -28.35 -5.90 13.13
N PRO A 395 -28.62 -4.92 14.01
CA PRO A 395 -29.95 -4.75 14.62
C PRO A 395 -31.05 -4.61 13.56
N GLY A 396 -32.16 -5.33 13.77
CA GLY A 396 -33.29 -5.32 12.83
C GLY A 396 -33.03 -6.09 11.53
N HIS A 397 -32.01 -6.96 11.48
CA HIS A 397 -31.77 -7.82 10.33
C HIS A 397 -32.96 -8.74 10.04
N VAL A 398 -33.42 -8.73 8.79
CA VAL A 398 -34.51 -9.56 8.29
C VAL A 398 -33.91 -10.64 7.39
N SER A 399 -33.87 -11.89 7.86
CA SER A 399 -33.18 -13.00 7.18
C SER A 399 -33.75 -13.37 5.80
N THR A 400 -34.97 -12.94 5.49
CA THR A 400 -35.59 -13.15 4.16
C THR A 400 -35.18 -12.11 3.13
N LYS A 401 -34.45 -11.06 3.53
CA LYS A 401 -33.96 -10.00 2.64
C LYS A 401 -32.51 -10.29 2.25
N PRO A 402 -32.08 -9.91 1.03
CA PRO A 402 -30.73 -10.15 0.58
C PRO A 402 -29.71 -9.35 1.40
N THR A 403 -28.65 -10.03 1.84
CA THR A 403 -27.46 -9.43 2.45
C THR A 403 -26.35 -9.39 1.40
N LEU A 404 -25.75 -8.22 1.19
CA LEU A 404 -24.58 -8.07 0.32
C LEU A 404 -23.32 -8.16 1.17
N TYR A 405 -22.41 -9.06 0.81
CA TYR A 405 -21.11 -9.17 1.45
C TYR A 405 -20.02 -8.55 0.58
N GLN A 406 -19.13 -7.78 1.21
CA GLN A 406 -17.97 -7.20 0.57
C GLN A 406 -16.73 -7.52 1.38
N PHE A 407 -15.76 -8.16 0.74
CA PHE A 407 -14.48 -8.50 1.35
C PHE A 407 -13.33 -7.95 0.52
N LEU A 408 -12.28 -7.53 1.22
CA LEU A 408 -10.98 -7.21 0.63
C LEU A 408 -9.99 -8.24 1.17
N PHE A 409 -9.36 -8.96 0.26
CA PHE A 409 -8.30 -9.92 0.57
C PHE A 409 -6.97 -9.39 0.01
N CYS A 410 -5.87 -9.82 0.61
CA CYS A 410 -4.52 -9.59 0.10
C CYS A 410 -3.70 -10.85 0.35
N SER A 411 -2.84 -11.21 -0.59
CA SER A 411 -1.92 -12.34 -0.46
C SER A 411 -0.47 -11.87 -0.67
N ARG A 412 0.42 -12.36 0.19
CA ARG A 412 1.87 -12.26 0.05
C ARG A 412 2.47 -13.64 0.27
N SER A 413 2.25 -14.50 -0.72
CA SER A 413 2.61 -15.92 -0.68
C SER A 413 3.46 -16.27 -1.90
N SER A 414 4.36 -17.27 -1.76
CA SER A 414 5.05 -17.91 -2.89
C SER A 414 4.28 -19.12 -3.43
N SER A 415 3.03 -19.28 -2.98
CA SER A 415 2.09 -20.31 -3.37
C SER A 415 0.72 -19.67 -3.63
N ILE A 416 -0.17 -20.42 -4.27
CA ILE A 416 -1.54 -19.96 -4.52
C ILE A 416 -2.34 -20.03 -3.21
N ASP A 417 -2.86 -18.89 -2.77
CA ASP A 417 -3.76 -18.81 -1.62
C ASP A 417 -5.21 -18.87 -2.10
N THR A 418 -6.08 -19.53 -1.33
CA THR A 418 -7.51 -19.63 -1.64
C THR A 418 -8.34 -19.30 -0.40
N PHE A 419 -9.13 -18.24 -0.48
CA PHE A 419 -10.06 -17.84 0.56
C PHE A 419 -11.47 -18.37 0.26
N ARG A 420 -12.16 -18.80 1.31
CA ARG A 420 -13.59 -19.16 1.26
C ARG A 420 -14.31 -18.44 2.37
N VAL A 421 -15.50 -17.96 2.08
CA VAL A 421 -16.35 -17.27 3.05
C VAL A 421 -17.56 -18.13 3.34
N GLN A 422 -17.94 -18.19 4.62
CA GLN A 422 -19.12 -18.91 5.06
C GLN A 422 -20.00 -18.02 5.95
N GLU A 423 -21.30 -18.18 5.79
CA GLU A 423 -22.31 -17.72 6.75
C GLU A 423 -23.03 -18.94 7.30
N ASN A 424 -23.09 -19.10 8.63
CA ASN A 424 -23.76 -20.24 9.28
C ASN A 424 -23.35 -21.63 8.73
N SER A 425 -22.07 -21.80 8.40
CA SER A 425 -21.48 -23.02 7.80
C SER A 425 -21.85 -23.27 6.33
N GLU A 426 -22.58 -22.37 5.69
CA GLU A 426 -22.87 -22.41 4.25
C GLU A 426 -21.89 -21.50 3.49
N TYR A 427 -21.33 -21.97 2.38
CA TYR A 427 -20.41 -21.17 1.57
C TYR A 427 -21.16 -20.06 0.83
N ILE A 428 -20.72 -18.82 1.01
CA ILE A 428 -21.23 -17.67 0.27
C ILE A 428 -20.23 -17.31 -0.83
N GLY A 429 -20.68 -17.47 -2.08
CA GLY A 429 -19.89 -17.16 -3.28
C GLY A 429 -18.82 -18.21 -3.65
N PRO A 430 -18.17 -18.03 -4.81
CA PRO A 430 -17.06 -18.89 -5.24
C PRO A 430 -15.80 -18.66 -4.41
N PRO A 431 -14.86 -19.62 -4.36
CA PRO A 431 -13.56 -19.42 -3.72
C PRO A 431 -12.80 -18.27 -4.39
N VAL A 432 -12.17 -17.42 -3.56
CA VAL A 432 -11.31 -16.33 -4.02
C VAL A 432 -9.88 -16.86 -4.09
N VAL A 433 -9.36 -17.01 -5.31
CA VAL A 433 -8.00 -17.52 -5.57
C VAL A 433 -7.06 -16.34 -5.80
N MET A 434 -5.94 -16.33 -5.09
CA MET A 434 -4.89 -15.31 -5.19
C MET A 434 -3.56 -15.94 -5.62
N TYR A 435 -2.92 -15.34 -6.62
CA TYR A 435 -1.72 -15.85 -7.27
C TYR A 435 -0.50 -14.98 -6.94
N ASP A 436 0.53 -15.58 -6.32
CA ASP A 436 1.81 -14.95 -5.90
C ASP A 436 1.64 -13.57 -5.20
N ILE A 437 2.73 -12.81 -5.03
CA ILE A 437 2.74 -11.48 -4.39
C ILE A 437 1.88 -10.49 -5.21
N ASP A 438 0.57 -10.48 -4.98
CA ASP A 438 -0.40 -9.58 -5.60
C ASP A 438 -0.69 -8.38 -4.67
N VAL A 439 0.34 -7.58 -4.39
CA VAL A 439 0.20 -6.29 -3.68
C VAL A 439 -0.42 -5.19 -4.54
N SER A 440 -0.64 -5.44 -5.83
CA SER A 440 -1.47 -4.60 -6.71
C SER A 440 -2.97 -4.74 -6.46
N SER A 441 -3.43 -5.93 -6.04
CA SER A 441 -4.84 -6.18 -5.72
C SER A 441 -5.37 -5.31 -4.58
N ILE A 442 -4.46 -4.82 -3.73
CA ILE A 442 -4.72 -3.88 -2.64
C ILE A 442 -5.45 -2.62 -3.12
N VAL A 443 -5.22 -2.18 -4.36
CA VAL A 443 -5.73 -0.88 -4.82
C VAL A 443 -7.18 -0.95 -5.32
N ASP A 444 -7.76 -2.12 -5.65
CA ASP A 444 -9.15 -2.13 -6.17
C ASP A 444 -9.93 -3.46 -6.20
N ARG A 445 -9.40 -4.59 -5.71
CA ARG A 445 -10.15 -5.87 -5.77
C ARG A 445 -11.04 -6.09 -4.57
N ARG A 446 -12.17 -5.38 -4.54
CA ARG A 446 -13.31 -5.74 -3.68
C ARG A 446 -14.05 -6.93 -4.29
N TYR A 447 -14.19 -8.00 -3.53
CA TYR A 447 -15.00 -9.14 -3.93
C TYR A 447 -16.41 -8.92 -3.42
N TYR A 448 -17.37 -8.98 -4.35
CA TYR A 448 -18.79 -8.85 -4.09
C TYR A 448 -19.37 -10.26 -4.11
N VAL A 449 -20.04 -10.63 -3.03
CA VAL A 449 -20.75 -11.89 -2.90
C VAL A 449 -22.21 -11.61 -2.55
#